data_AF-A0A945MYL2-F1
#
_entry.id   AF-A0A945MYL2-F1
#
_cell.length_a   1.000
_cell.length_b   1.000
_cell.length_c   1.000
_cell.angle_alpha   90.00
_cell.angle_beta   90.00
_cell.angle_gamma   90.00
#
_symmetry.space_group_name_H-M   'P 1'
#
loop_
_entity.id
_entity.type
_entity.pdbx_description
1 polymer ?
#
loop_
_entity_poly.entity_id
_entity_poly.type
_entity_poly.pdbx_seq_one_letter_code
_entity_poly.pdbx_strand_id
1 'polypeptide(L)' 'MAVKVAINGFGRIGRLVLRAAYESGRKDIQFVAINDLGSVEANARLLQYDTMHGKFPGNVKVT' A
#
# COMPACT_ATOMS: atom_id res chain seq x y z
N MET A 1 -10.92 -17.03 6.45
CA MET A 1 -10.17 -16.27 7.48
C MET A 1 -9.01 -15.59 6.76
N ALA A 2 -8.85 -14.28 6.85
CA ALA A 2 -7.78 -13.58 6.12
C ALA A 2 -6.46 -13.62 6.92
N VAL A 3 -5.34 -13.80 6.24
CA VAL A 3 -4.00 -13.73 6.81
C VAL A 3 -3.68 -12.27 7.10
N LYS A 4 -3.36 -11.96 8.36
CA LYS A 4 -2.97 -10.61 8.76
C LYS A 4 -1.49 -10.40 8.44
N VAL A 5 -1.19 -9.37 7.67
CA VAL A 5 0.16 -9.07 7.19
C VAL A 5 0.53 -7.64 7.56
N ALA A 6 1.77 -7.45 8.01
CA ALA A 6 2.39 -6.15 8.15
C ALA A 6 3.48 -5.98 7.10
N ILE A 7 3.68 -4.76 6.60
CA ILE A 7 4.77 -4.43 5.68
C ILE A 7 5.84 -3.67 6.46
N ASN A 8 7.07 -4.20 6.50
CA ASN A 8 8.23 -3.50 7.05
C ASN A 8 9.09 -2.96 5.90
N GLY A 9 9.11 -1.64 5.74
CA GLY A 9 9.69 -0.94 4.60
C GLY A 9 8.64 -0.67 3.52
N PHE A 10 8.11 0.55 3.49
CA PHE A 10 7.09 0.98 2.52
C PHE A 10 7.68 1.73 1.32
N GLY A 11 8.85 1.27 0.89
CA GLY A 11 9.51 1.69 -0.35
C GLY A 11 8.78 1.18 -1.60
N ARG A 12 9.51 1.10 -2.72
CA ARG A 12 8.94 0.71 -4.02
C ARG A 12 8.22 -0.65 -3.97
N ILE A 13 8.88 -1.67 -3.42
CA ILE A 13 8.30 -3.03 -3.36
C ILE A 13 7.13 -3.10 -2.38
N GLY A 14 7.25 -2.50 -1.19
CA GLY A 14 6.16 -2.51 -0.20
C GLY A 14 4.87 -1.91 -0.75
N ARG A 15 4.96 -0.77 -1.45
CA ARG A 15 3.79 -0.15 -2.11
C ARG A 15 3.21 -1.01 -3.22
N LEU A 16 4.06 -1.62 -4.05
CA LEU A 16 3.61 -2.47 -5.15
C LEU A 16 2.98 -3.78 -4.65
N VAL A 17 3.43 -4.35 -3.54
CA VAL A 17 2.79 -5.52 -2.91
C VAL A 17 1.38 -5.18 -2.44
N LEU A 18 1.22 -4.06 -1.72
CA LEU A 18 -0.09 -3.60 -1.29
C LEU A 18 -1.00 -3.31 -2.49
N ARG A 19 -0.47 -2.67 -3.53
CA ARG A 19 -1.19 -2.38 -4.77
C ARG A 19 -1.63 -3.65 -5.49
N ALA A 20 -0.72 -4.60 -5.70
CA ALA A 20 -1.01 -5.86 -6.38
C ALA A 20 -2.08 -6.67 -5.65
N ALA A 21 -2.03 -6.73 -4.31
CA ALA A 21 -3.06 -7.40 -3.53
C ALA A 21 -4.43 -6.73 -3.67
N TYR A 22 -4.48 -5.39 -3.71
CA TYR A 22 -5.72 -4.64 -3.93
C TYR A 22 -6.28 -4.86 -5.34
N GLU A 23 -5.45 -4.66 -6.37
CA GLU A 23 -5.87 -4.76 -7.78
C GLU A 23 -6.24 -6.19 -8.20
N SER A 24 -5.63 -7.21 -7.57
CA SER A 24 -6.01 -8.61 -7.77
C SER A 24 -7.30 -9.01 -7.05
N GLY A 25 -7.90 -8.12 -6.25
CA GLY A 25 -9.15 -8.40 -5.53
C GLY A 25 -9.01 -9.46 -4.45
N ARG A 26 -7.80 -9.66 -3.91
CA ARG A 26 -7.53 -10.67 -2.88
C ARG A 26 -8.24 -10.32 -1.58
N LYS A 27 -9.04 -11.27 -1.09
CA LYS A 27 -9.77 -11.19 0.19
C LYS A 27 -9.17 -12.07 1.28
N ASP A 28 -8.14 -12.83 0.93
CA ASP A 28 -7.44 -13.75 1.82
C ASP A 28 -6.27 -13.09 2.56
N ILE A 29 -5.92 -11.84 2.22
CA ILE A 29 -4.87 -11.05 2.87
C ILE A 29 -5.49 -9.78 3.46
N GLN A 30 -5.14 -9.48 4.70
CA GLN A 30 -5.48 -8.24 5.38
C GLN A 30 -4.19 -7.52 5.80
N PHE A 31 -3.87 -6.40 5.17
CA PHE A 31 -2.79 -5.54 5.62
C PHE A 31 -3.22 -4.78 6.87
N VAL A 32 -2.54 -5.01 7.99
CA VAL A 32 -2.91 -4.44 9.30
C VAL A 32 -2.01 -3.30 9.75
N ALA A 33 -0.76 -3.27 9.27
CA ALA A 33 0.22 -2.26 9.65
C ALA A 33 1.28 -2.07 8.58
N ILE A 34 1.86 -0.88 8.56
CA ILE A 34 3.00 -0.52 7.73
C ILE A 34 4.01 0.17 8.64
N ASN A 35 5.26 -0.27 8.60
CA ASN A 35 6.38 0.39 9.27
C ASN A 35 7.31 0.98 8.20
N ASP A 36 7.59 2.28 8.27
CA ASP A 36 8.46 2.98 7.34
C ASP A 36 9.09 4.21 8.01
N LEU A 37 10.22 4.68 7.47
CA LEU A 37 10.93 5.85 7.98
C LEU A 37 10.34 7.17 7.45
N GLY A 38 9.62 7.13 6.32
CA GLY A 38 8.99 8.29 5.72
C GLY A 38 7.70 8.71 6.44
N SER A 39 7.32 9.98 6.26
CA SER A 39 6.07 10.50 6.81
C SER A 39 4.86 9.80 6.18
N VAL A 40 3.74 9.78 6.91
CA VAL A 40 2.48 9.16 6.43
C VAL A 40 1.97 9.86 5.18
N GLU A 41 2.13 11.18 5.10
CA GLU A 41 1.73 12.02 3.97
C GLU A 41 2.56 11.71 2.73
N ALA A 42 3.88 11.58 2.88
CA ALA A 42 4.77 11.18 1.79
C ALA A 42 4.40 9.79 1.26
N ASN A 43 4.20 8.84 2.17
CA ASN A 43 3.83 7.47 1.82
C ASN A 43 2.45 7.38 1.15
N ALA A 44 1.47 8.15 1.63
CA ALA A 44 0.15 8.26 1.02
C ALA A 44 0.23 8.83 -0.41
N ARG A 45 1.01 9.91 -0.60
CA ARG A 45 1.23 10.52 -1.92
C ARG A 45 1.90 9.54 -2.89
N LEU A 46 2.95 8.85 -2.45
CA LEU A 46 3.70 7.89 -3.26
C LEU A 46 2.91 6.61 -3.56
N LEU A 47 1.97 6.23 -2.69
CA LEU A 47 1.02 5.16 -2.99
C LEU A 47 -0.01 5.63 -4.01
N GLN A 48 -0.58 6.83 -3.84
CA GLN A 48 -1.64 7.36 -4.69
C GLN A 48 -1.17 7.63 -6.12
N TYR A 49 0.08 8.06 -6.30
CA TYR A 49 0.66 8.46 -7.59
C TYR A 49 1.95 7.70 -7.87
N ASP A 50 1.91 6.76 -8.81
CA ASP A 50 3.08 6.05 -9.31
C ASP A 50 3.35 6.44 -10.77
N THR A 51 4.60 6.73 -11.12
CA THR A 51 4.97 7.15 -12.48
C THR A 51 4.82 6.02 -13.52
N MET A 52 5.09 4.77 -13.13
CA MET A 52 5.06 3.62 -14.05
C MET A 52 3.68 2.99 -14.12
N HIS A 53 3.01 2.86 -12.97
CA HIS A 53 1.73 2.19 -12.86
C HIS A 53 0.53 3.16 -12.80
N GLY A 54 0.79 4.47 -12.85
CA GLY A 54 -0.25 5.49 -12.77
C GLY A 54 -0.90 5.59 -11.40
N LYS A 55 -2.08 6.24 -11.37
CA LYS A 55 -2.81 6.52 -10.13
C LYS A 55 -3.35 5.23 -9.50
N PHE A 56 -3.19 5.09 -8.18
CA PHE A 56 -3.81 4.00 -7.44
C PHE A 56 -5.35 4.08 -7.53
N PRO A 57 -6.05 2.97 -7.82
CA PRO A 57 -7.51 2.97 -8.01
C PRO A 57 -8.30 3.25 -6.72
N GLY A 58 -7.71 2.99 -5.56
CA GLY A 58 -8.31 3.33 -4.27
C GLY A 58 -8.14 4.79 -3.90
N ASN A 59 -9.00 5.28 -2.99
CA ASN A 59 -8.86 6.60 -2.40
C ASN A 59 -7.90 6.52 -1.20
N VAL A 60 -6.72 7.12 -1.33
CA VAL A 60 -5.75 7.20 -0.24
C VAL A 60 -5.93 8.51 0.51
N LYS A 61 -6.24 8.43 1.81
CA LYS A 61 -6.39 9.59 2.70
C LYS A 61 -5.50 9.43 3.93
N VAL A 62 -4.97 10.55 4.40
CA VAL A 62 -4.31 10.66 5.71
C VAL A 62 -5.33 11.24 6.68
N THR A 63 -5.48 10.63 7.85
CA THR A 63 -6.46 11.02 8.89
C THR A 63 -5.79 11.06 10.24
#